data_AF-A0A352WP41-F1
#
_entry.id   AF-A0A352WP41-F1
#
_cell.length_a   1.000
_cell.length_b   1.000
_cell.length_c   1.000
_cell.angle_alpha   90.00
_cell.angle_beta   90.00
_cell.angle_gamma   90.00
#
_symmetry.space_group_name_H-M   'P 1'
#
loop_
_entity.id
_entity.type
_entity.pdbx_description
1 polymer ?
#
loop_
_entity_poly.entity_id
_entity_poly.type
_entity_poly.pdbx_seq_one_letter_code
_entity_poly.pdbx_strand_id
1 'polypeptide(L)'
;ALPDGTAAFAAGIVSLYTEAIGEWSRWIIGAAAFSAMLGTCIACLDGYSRALARSYNTLRTEAKQDLRTLERWSLAGVSVGALVLILAFPSDIRTLVDVATTLSFIVAPAVAAANWYLVSRVRFPASARPPLWLHVLAGLGMLFLVGFTLLFCLA
;
A
#
# COMPACT_ATOMS: atom_id res chain seq x y z
N ALA A 1 -8.97 -25.13 -5.61
CA ALA A 1 -7.89 -24.14 -5.79
C ALA A 1 -8.48 -22.91 -6.47
N LEU A 2 -7.95 -21.71 -6.20
CA LEU A 2 -8.41 -20.51 -6.91
C LEU A 2 -7.96 -20.57 -8.38
N PRO A 3 -8.78 -20.12 -9.33
CA PRO A 3 -8.43 -20.16 -10.76
C PRO A 3 -7.27 -19.23 -11.09
N ASP A 4 -6.52 -19.59 -12.15
CA ASP A 4 -5.47 -18.74 -12.70
C ASP A 4 -6.07 -17.55 -13.48
N GLY A 5 -5.35 -16.42 -13.49
CA GLY A 5 -5.75 -15.19 -14.16
C GLY A 5 -6.62 -14.26 -13.30
N THR A 6 -6.38 -12.95 -13.46
CA THR A 6 -6.91 -11.88 -12.58
C THR A 6 -8.44 -11.89 -12.42
N ALA A 7 -9.17 -12.02 -13.53
CA ALA A 7 -10.64 -11.98 -13.50
C ALA A 7 -11.24 -13.26 -12.87
N ALA A 8 -10.67 -14.42 -13.19
CA ALA A 8 -11.14 -15.70 -12.66
C ALA A 8 -10.78 -15.85 -11.18
N PHE A 9 -9.63 -15.35 -10.74
CA PHE A 9 -9.26 -15.24 -9.33
C PHE A 9 -10.29 -14.39 -8.55
N ALA A 10 -10.61 -13.19 -9.04
CA ALA A 10 -11.61 -12.32 -8.39
C ALA A 10 -13.00 -12.97 -8.32
N ALA A 11 -13.46 -13.57 -9.42
CA ALA A 11 -14.72 -14.30 -9.47
C ALA A 11 -14.71 -15.53 -8.51
N GLY A 12 -13.56 -16.19 -8.38
CA GLY A 12 -13.35 -17.30 -7.46
C GLY A 12 -13.49 -16.89 -5.99
N ILE A 13 -12.93 -15.74 -5.60
CA ILE A 13 -13.09 -15.19 -4.24
C ILE A 13 -14.55 -14.90 -3.94
N VAL A 14 -15.26 -14.21 -4.84
CA VAL A 14 -16.70 -13.94 -4.65
C VAL A 14 -17.46 -15.25 -4.53
N SER A 15 -17.17 -16.22 -5.40
CA SER A 15 -17.86 -17.52 -5.41
C SER A 15 -17.64 -18.32 -4.12
N LEU A 16 -16.42 -18.31 -3.58
CA LEU A 16 -16.07 -18.96 -2.32
C LEU A 16 -16.93 -18.43 -1.15
N TYR A 17 -17.07 -17.11 -1.04
CA TYR A 17 -17.90 -16.52 0.02
C TYR A 17 -19.39 -16.72 -0.22
N THR A 18 -19.85 -16.68 -1.48
CA THR A 18 -21.26 -16.94 -1.80
C THR A 18 -21.67 -18.39 -1.58
N GLU A 19 -20.75 -19.34 -1.74
CA GLU A 19 -20.99 -20.76 -1.42
C GLU A 19 -21.20 -20.95 0.08
N ALA A 20 -20.44 -20.23 0.92
CA ALA A 20 -20.55 -20.31 2.37
C ALA A 20 -21.77 -19.55 2.94
N ILE A 21 -22.12 -18.39 2.38
CA ILE A 21 -23.15 -17.47 2.93
C ILE A 21 -24.50 -17.61 2.21
N GLY A 22 -24.48 -18.00 0.94
CA GLY A 22 -25.64 -18.11 0.04
C GLY A 22 -25.60 -17.12 -1.11
N GLU A 23 -26.22 -17.49 -2.23
CA GLU A 23 -26.18 -16.76 -3.51
C GLU A 23 -26.72 -15.32 -3.44
N TRP A 24 -27.65 -15.02 -2.53
CA TRP A 24 -28.17 -13.67 -2.31
C TRP A 24 -27.07 -12.66 -1.94
N SER A 25 -25.98 -13.13 -1.32
CA SER A 25 -24.86 -12.29 -0.88
C SER A 25 -23.94 -11.85 -2.02
N ARG A 26 -24.05 -12.47 -3.21
CA ARG A 26 -23.13 -12.25 -4.34
C ARG A 26 -23.02 -10.77 -4.74
N TRP A 27 -24.15 -10.08 -4.83
CA TRP A 27 -24.19 -8.68 -5.22
C TRP A 27 -23.59 -7.76 -4.15
N ILE A 28 -23.80 -8.09 -2.86
CA ILE A 28 -23.24 -7.32 -1.74
C ILE A 28 -21.73 -7.50 -1.67
N ILE A 29 -21.24 -8.74 -1.73
CA ILE A 29 -19.81 -9.06 -1.70
C ILE A 29 -19.11 -8.46 -2.92
N GLY A 30 -19.68 -8.64 -4.11
CA GLY A 30 -19.12 -8.08 -5.34
C GLY A 30 -19.00 -6.56 -5.29
N ALA A 31 -20.05 -5.86 -4.86
CA ALA A 31 -20.02 -4.41 -4.71
C ALA A 31 -18.98 -3.96 -3.65
N ALA A 32 -18.96 -4.61 -2.49
CA ALA A 32 -18.00 -4.29 -1.43
C ALA A 32 -16.55 -4.52 -1.86
N ALA A 33 -16.27 -5.66 -2.50
CA ALA A 33 -14.93 -5.99 -3.01
C ALA A 33 -14.48 -4.99 -4.08
N PHE A 34 -15.36 -4.65 -5.02
CA PHE A 34 -15.08 -3.64 -6.04
C PHE A 34 -14.80 -2.27 -5.41
N SER A 35 -15.65 -1.80 -4.50
CA SER A 35 -15.47 -0.52 -3.82
C SER A 35 -14.16 -0.47 -3.01
N ALA A 36 -13.82 -1.55 -2.30
CA ALA A 36 -12.57 -1.64 -1.55
C ALA A 36 -11.35 -1.58 -2.49
N MET A 37 -11.32 -2.40 -3.55
CA MET A 37 -10.20 -2.41 -4.49
C MET A 37 -10.08 -1.09 -5.25
N LEU A 38 -11.18 -0.53 -5.74
CA LEU A 38 -11.18 0.78 -6.40
C LEU A 38 -10.66 1.88 -5.45
N GLY A 39 -11.12 1.87 -4.20
CA GLY A 39 -10.64 2.80 -3.17
C GLY A 39 -9.14 2.72 -2.95
N THR A 40 -8.59 1.49 -2.89
CA THR A 40 -7.14 1.30 -2.78
C THR A 40 -6.37 1.78 -4.02
N CYS A 41 -6.90 1.56 -5.23
CA CYS A 41 -6.29 2.09 -6.45
C CYS A 41 -6.23 3.62 -6.43
N ILE A 42 -7.33 4.29 -6.08
CA ILE A 42 -7.38 5.76 -6.00
C ILE A 42 -6.40 6.27 -4.94
N ALA A 43 -6.41 5.68 -3.74
CA ALA A 43 -5.52 6.08 -2.66
C ALA A 43 -4.04 5.90 -2.99
N CYS A 44 -3.67 4.80 -3.66
CA CYS A 44 -2.30 4.56 -4.09
C CYS A 44 -1.87 5.54 -5.20
N LEU A 45 -2.70 5.75 -6.22
CA LEU A 45 -2.38 6.67 -7.31
C LEU A 45 -2.21 8.13 -6.81
N ASP A 46 -3.11 8.62 -5.97
CA ASP A 46 -2.98 9.96 -5.36
C ASP A 46 -1.80 10.03 -4.38
N GLY A 47 -1.71 9.07 -3.46
CA GLY A 47 -0.71 9.07 -2.40
C GLY A 47 0.71 8.99 -2.93
N TYR A 48 0.99 8.01 -3.81
CA TYR A 48 2.34 7.82 -4.35
C TYR A 48 2.75 8.94 -5.30
N SER A 49 1.85 9.45 -6.15
CA SER A 49 2.19 10.55 -7.06
C SER A 49 2.61 11.81 -6.31
N ARG A 50 1.90 12.17 -5.23
CA ARG A 50 2.23 13.32 -4.37
C ARG A 50 3.50 13.10 -3.57
N ALA A 51 3.68 11.91 -3.00
CA ALA A 51 4.88 11.56 -2.24
C ALA A 51 6.13 11.59 -3.13
N LEU A 52 6.06 11.02 -4.34
CA LEU A 52 7.15 11.02 -5.31
C LEU A 52 7.51 12.42 -5.77
N ALA A 53 6.51 13.23 -6.14
CA ALA A 53 6.74 14.61 -6.56
C ALA A 53 7.45 15.43 -5.47
N ARG A 54 6.98 15.35 -4.22
CA ARG A 54 7.62 16.06 -3.10
C ARG A 54 9.03 15.55 -2.81
N SER A 55 9.24 14.24 -2.85
CA SER A 55 10.55 13.64 -2.61
C SER A 55 11.55 14.08 -3.68
N TYR A 56 11.15 14.02 -4.96
CA TYR A 56 11.96 14.47 -6.09
C TYR A 56 12.29 15.98 -5.99
N ASN A 57 11.30 16.82 -5.69
CA ASN A 57 11.52 18.26 -5.54
C ASN A 57 12.37 18.63 -4.31
N THR A 58 12.43 17.75 -3.30
CA THR A 58 13.28 17.93 -2.11
C THR A 58 14.73 17.52 -2.40
N LEU A 59 14.95 16.53 -3.27
CA LEU A 59 16.28 16.09 -3.68
C LEU A 59 16.97 17.07 -4.64
N ARG A 60 16.21 17.92 -5.36
CA ARG A 60 16.81 18.96 -6.20
C ARG A 60 17.31 20.13 -5.36
N THR A 61 18.62 20.35 -5.42
CA THR A 61 19.32 21.51 -4.84
C THR A 61 19.12 22.80 -5.64
N GLU A 62 18.76 22.66 -6.92
CA GLU A 62 18.52 23.71 -7.92
C GLU A 62 17.11 24.34 -7.80
N ALA A 63 16.73 25.18 -8.78
CA ALA A 63 15.39 25.77 -8.89
C ALA A 63 14.27 24.70 -8.77
N LYS A 64 13.44 24.84 -7.73
CA LYS A 64 12.31 23.95 -7.47
C LYS A 64 11.29 24.06 -8.61
N GLN A 65 10.88 22.92 -9.14
CA GLN A 65 9.84 22.87 -10.16
C GLN A 65 8.46 23.11 -9.53
N ASP A 66 7.51 23.55 -10.35
CA ASP A 66 6.12 23.64 -9.95
C ASP A 66 5.60 22.26 -9.50
N LEU A 67 5.17 22.18 -8.23
CA LEU A 67 4.74 20.94 -7.61
C LEU A 67 3.53 20.33 -8.33
N ARG A 68 2.60 21.16 -8.82
CA ARG A 68 1.41 20.66 -9.52
C ARG A 68 1.78 19.94 -10.82
N THR A 69 2.73 20.52 -11.57
CA THR A 69 3.25 19.90 -12.78
C THR A 69 3.94 18.58 -12.48
N LEU A 70 4.77 18.54 -11.43
CA LEU A 70 5.49 17.32 -11.04
C LEU A 70 4.57 16.23 -10.49
N GLU A 71 3.53 16.58 -9.74
CA GLU A 71 2.48 15.67 -9.27
C GLU A 71 1.73 15.03 -10.44
N ARG A 72 1.38 15.80 -11.48
CA ARG A 72 0.74 15.26 -12.70
C ARG A 72 1.64 14.26 -13.45
N TRP A 73 2.92 14.60 -13.63
CA TRP A 73 3.89 13.69 -14.25
C TRP A 73 4.11 12.44 -13.40
N SER A 74 4.18 12.59 -12.08
CA SER A 74 4.31 11.46 -11.15
C SER A 74 3.07 10.57 -11.18
N LEU A 75 1.85 11.14 -11.27
CA LEU A 75 0.60 10.40 -11.42
C LEU A 75 0.57 9.60 -12.72
N ALA A 76 0.95 10.23 -13.84
CA ALA A 76 1.07 9.53 -15.12
C ALA A 76 2.11 8.40 -15.04
N GLY A 77 3.29 8.65 -14.45
CA GLY A 77 4.34 7.66 -14.29
C GLY A 77 3.91 6.46 -13.44
N VAL A 78 3.29 6.69 -12.28
CA VAL A 78 2.78 5.61 -11.41
C VAL A 78 1.67 4.83 -12.11
N SER A 79 0.74 5.51 -12.79
CA SER A 79 -0.37 4.85 -13.49
C SER A 79 0.11 3.98 -14.64
N VAL A 80 1.04 4.50 -15.46
CA VAL A 80 1.65 3.74 -16.57
C VAL A 80 2.48 2.58 -16.03
N GLY A 81 3.28 2.80 -14.99
CA GLY A 81 4.06 1.73 -14.36
C GLY A 81 3.19 0.59 -13.80
N ALA A 82 2.09 0.94 -13.12
CA ALA A 82 1.12 -0.04 -12.64
C ALA A 82 0.46 -0.81 -13.80
N LEU A 83 0.06 -0.13 -14.87
CA LEU A 83 -0.53 -0.77 -16.05
C LEU A 83 0.45 -1.73 -16.72
N VAL A 84 1.72 -1.32 -16.86
CA VAL A 84 2.78 -2.16 -17.43
C VAL A 84 2.95 -3.44 -16.60
N LEU A 85 2.97 -3.35 -15.27
CA LEU A 85 3.06 -4.54 -14.41
C LEU A 85 1.86 -5.47 -14.59
N ILE A 86 0.64 -4.93 -14.66
CA ILE A 86 -0.58 -5.72 -14.89
C ILE A 86 -0.51 -6.46 -16.24
N LEU A 87 -0.05 -5.78 -17.30
CA LEU A 87 0.05 -6.36 -18.64
C LEU A 87 1.21 -7.35 -18.77
N ALA A 88 2.27 -7.22 -17.98
CA ALA A 88 3.42 -8.12 -17.99
C ALA A 88 3.16 -9.45 -17.24
N PHE A 89 2.23 -9.48 -16.28
CA PHE A 89 1.93 -10.65 -15.44
C PHE A 89 0.44 -11.06 -15.45
N PRO A 90 -0.19 -11.30 -16.62
CA PRO A 90 -1.64 -11.52 -16.71
C PRO A 90 -2.12 -12.84 -16.10
N SER A 91 -1.29 -13.88 -16.12
CA SER A 91 -1.61 -15.24 -15.65
C SER A 91 -1.10 -15.54 -14.24
N ASP A 92 -0.27 -14.67 -13.66
CA ASP A 92 0.51 -14.96 -12.44
C ASP A 92 0.29 -13.92 -11.33
N ILE A 93 -0.98 -13.54 -11.14
CA ILE A 93 -1.35 -12.52 -10.16
C ILE A 93 -0.96 -12.92 -8.73
N ARG A 94 -0.90 -14.22 -8.43
CA ARG A 94 -0.41 -14.73 -7.15
C ARG A 94 1.03 -14.27 -6.91
N THR A 95 1.92 -14.49 -7.87
CA THR A 95 3.31 -14.05 -7.77
C THR A 95 3.41 -12.54 -7.58
N LEU A 96 2.59 -11.75 -8.28
CA LEU A 96 2.56 -10.30 -8.13
C LEU A 96 2.10 -9.88 -6.72
N VAL A 97 1.07 -10.52 -6.18
CA VAL A 97 0.57 -10.28 -4.81
C VAL A 97 1.60 -10.68 -3.77
N ASP A 98 2.26 -11.83 -3.93
CA ASP A 98 3.27 -12.33 -3.00
C ASP A 98 4.47 -11.37 -2.95
N VAL A 99 5.01 -10.99 -4.12
CA VAL A 99 6.11 -10.02 -4.22
C VAL A 99 5.72 -8.67 -3.61
N ALA A 100 4.54 -8.14 -3.94
CA ALA A 100 4.07 -6.86 -3.42
C ALA A 100 3.89 -6.89 -1.90
N THR A 101 3.36 -7.98 -1.35
CA THR A 101 3.13 -8.16 0.09
C THR A 101 4.45 -8.28 0.83
N THR A 102 5.38 -9.11 0.35
CA THR A 102 6.72 -9.26 0.94
C THR A 102 7.48 -7.94 0.92
N LEU A 103 7.47 -7.21 -0.20
CA LEU A 103 8.11 -5.90 -0.29
C LEU A 103 7.49 -4.90 0.70
N SER A 104 6.16 -4.90 0.84
CA SER A 104 5.46 -4.02 1.79
C SER A 104 5.88 -4.30 3.23
N PHE A 105 6.01 -5.57 3.63
CA PHE A 105 6.50 -5.93 4.97
C PHE A 105 7.98 -5.62 5.18
N ILE A 106 8.81 -5.62 4.14
CA ILE A 106 10.21 -5.19 4.25
C ILE A 106 10.31 -3.67 4.45
N VAL A 107 9.48 -2.89 3.74
CA VAL A 107 9.52 -1.42 3.78
C VAL A 107 8.82 -0.86 5.02
N ALA A 108 7.76 -1.51 5.53
CA ALA A 108 6.96 -1.00 6.64
C ALA A 108 7.75 -0.69 7.93
N PRO A 109 8.66 -1.55 8.43
CA PRO A 109 9.48 -1.24 9.60
C PRO A 109 10.34 0.02 9.41
N ALA A 110 10.91 0.22 8.22
CA ALA A 110 11.74 1.39 7.93
C ALA A 110 10.91 2.68 7.96
N VAL A 111 9.72 2.67 7.36
CA VAL A 111 8.80 3.83 7.37
C VAL A 111 8.27 4.11 8.78
N ALA A 112 7.89 3.06 9.52
CA ALA A 112 7.42 3.17 10.89
C ALA A 112 8.51 3.75 11.82
N ALA A 113 9.75 3.27 11.71
CA ALA A 113 10.88 3.77 12.47
C ALA A 113 11.19 5.24 12.15
N ALA A 114 11.17 5.62 10.87
CA ALA A 114 11.38 7.02 10.46
C ALA A 114 10.29 7.94 11.03
N ASN A 115 9.02 7.52 10.98
CA ASN A 115 7.91 8.29 11.52
C ASN A 115 8.00 8.41 13.05
N TRP A 116 8.26 7.30 13.75
CA TRP A 116 8.40 7.28 15.20
C TRP A 116 9.57 8.14 15.66
N TYR A 117 10.71 8.07 14.96
CA TYR A 117 11.85 8.94 15.22
C TYR A 117 11.48 10.42 15.06
N LEU A 118 10.83 10.80 13.96
CA LEU A 118 10.52 12.20 13.64
C LEU A 118 9.60 12.84 14.69
N VAL A 119 8.53 12.16 15.10
CA VAL A 119 7.57 12.70 16.09
C VAL A 119 8.15 12.74 17.52
N SER A 120 9.18 11.96 17.79
CA SER A 120 9.84 11.89 19.11
C SER A 120 10.92 12.96 19.30
N ARG A 121 11.27 13.74 18.26
CA ARG A 121 12.34 14.74 18.35
C ARG A 121 11.91 15.97 19.16
N VAL A 122 12.88 16.56 19.86
CA VAL A 122 12.71 17.83 20.60
C VAL A 122 12.35 19.01 19.68
N ARG A 123 12.64 18.92 18.37
CA ARG A 123 12.24 19.93 17.39
C ARG A 123 10.77 19.81 16.94
N PHE A 124 10.09 18.70 17.27
CA PHE A 124 8.68 18.51 16.96
C PHE A 124 7.80 19.34 17.91
N PRO A 125 6.70 19.98 17.45
CA PRO A 125 5.85 20.81 18.29
C PRO A 125 5.37 20.07 19.54
N ALA A 126 5.58 20.66 20.73
CA ALA A 126 5.30 19.99 22.00
C ALA A 126 3.83 19.57 22.15
N SER A 127 2.89 20.37 21.62
CA SER A 127 1.45 20.08 21.63
C SER A 127 1.05 18.88 20.76
N ALA A 128 1.88 18.50 19.79
CA ALA A 128 1.63 17.40 18.86
C ALA A 128 2.48 16.15 19.16
N ARG A 129 3.29 16.17 20.23
CA ARG A 129 4.12 15.02 20.61
C ARG A 129 3.24 13.89 21.14
N PRO A 130 3.50 12.64 20.73
CA PRO A 130 2.74 11.52 21.23
C PRO A 130 2.93 11.35 22.75
N PRO A 131 1.86 11.16 23.54
CA PRO A 131 1.96 10.70 24.92
C PRO A 131 2.65 9.33 25.02
N LEU A 132 3.12 8.99 26.23
CA LEU A 132 3.88 7.76 26.50
C LEU A 132 3.18 6.47 26.03
N TRP A 133 1.85 6.38 26.15
CA TRP A 133 1.12 5.19 25.72
C TRP A 133 1.20 4.95 24.19
N LEU A 134 1.29 6.01 23.38
CA LEU A 134 1.51 5.90 21.94
C LEU A 134 2.91 5.42 21.61
N HIS A 135 3.92 5.76 22.43
CA HIS A 135 5.26 5.20 22.27
C HIS A 135 5.28 3.69 22.58
N VAL A 136 4.55 3.25 23.62
CA VAL A 136 4.41 1.82 23.92
C VAL A 136 3.68 1.11 22.77
N LEU A 137 2.58 1.67 22.26
CA LEU A 137 1.85 1.12 21.13
C LEU A 137 2.71 1.05 19.86
N ALA A 138 3.50 2.10 19.59
CA ALA A 138 4.44 2.13 18.48
C ALA A 138 5.54 1.05 18.63
N GLY A 139 6.04 0.82 19.86
CA GLY A 139 6.99 -0.25 20.15
C GLY A 139 6.42 -1.64 19.89
N LEU A 140 5.19 -1.90 20.36
CA LEU A 140 4.49 -3.16 20.09
C LEU A 140 4.21 -3.36 18.59
N GLY A 141 3.78 -2.30 17.91
CA GLY A 141 3.57 -2.31 16.47
C GLY A 141 4.86 -2.55 15.67
N MET A 142 5.99 -1.98 16.13
CA MET A 142 7.29 -2.22 15.51
C MET A 142 7.74 -3.67 15.68
N LEU A 143 7.56 -4.26 16.87
CA LEU A 143 7.83 -5.67 17.11
C LEU A 143 6.98 -6.57 16.19
N PHE A 144 5.69 -6.25 16.05
CA PHE A 144 4.77 -6.94 15.14
C PHE A 144 5.26 -6.85 13.68
N LEU A 145 5.63 -5.65 13.20
CA LEU A 145 6.12 -5.46 11.84
C LEU A 145 7.39 -6.26 11.58
N VAL A 146 8.38 -6.20 12.48
CA VAL A 146 9.62 -6.97 12.33
C VAL A 146 9.35 -8.48 12.32
N GLY A 147 8.44 -8.96 13.17
CA GLY A 147 8.01 -10.36 13.17
C GLY A 147 7.43 -10.79 11.82
N PHE A 148 6.56 -9.96 11.22
CA PHE A 148 6.00 -10.22 9.89
C PHE A 148 7.05 -10.15 8.78
N THR A 149 7.98 -9.20 8.83
CA THR A 149 9.10 -9.14 7.89
C THR A 149 9.91 -10.42 7.91
N LEU A 150 10.27 -10.92 9.11
CA LEU A 150 11.01 -12.17 9.25
C LEU A 150 10.22 -13.37 8.74
N LEU A 151 8.92 -13.44 9.05
CA LEU A 151 8.05 -14.51 8.57
C LEU A 151 8.00 -14.56 7.05
N PHE A 152 7.76 -13.42 6.38
CA PHE A 152 7.66 -13.36 4.92
C PHE A 152 9.00 -13.50 4.19
N CYS A 153 10.14 -13.23 4.85
CA CYS A 153 11.45 -13.47 4.27
C CYS A 153 11.94 -14.92 4.44
N LEU A 154 11.40 -15.66 5.42
CA LEU A 154 11.82 -17.03 5.75
C LEU A 154 10.81 -18.11 5.32
N ALA A 155 9.58 -17.73 5.01
CA ALA A 155 8.52 -18.59 4.45
C ALA A 155 8.58 -18.63 2.93
#